data_AF-A0A929K6E4-F1
#
_entry.id   AF-A0A929K6E4-F1
#
_cell.length_a   1.000
_cell.length_b   1.000
_cell.length_c   1.000
_cell.angle_alpha   90.00
_cell.angle_beta   90.00
_cell.angle_gamma   90.00
#
_symmetry.space_group_name_H-M   'P 1'
#
loop_
_entity.id
_entity.type
_entity.pdbx_description
1 polymer ?
#
loop_
_entity_poly.entity_id
_entity_poly.type
_entity_poly.pdbx_seq_one_letter_code
_entity_poly.pdbx_strand_id
1 'polypeptide(L)' 'MHRVYHKCHFCGGEVVEKRITVDYRWGDDLIALIENVPTGVCNVCGERYFKAEIVKEMERLVRS' A
#
# COMPACT_ATOMS: atom_id res chain seq x y z
N MET A 1 -16.86 7.36 1.18
CA MET A 1 -16.35 7.76 -0.15
C MET A 1 -15.28 6.74 -0.54
N HIS A 2 -15.56 5.85 -1.50
CA HIS A 2 -14.61 4.82 -1.90
C HIS A 2 -13.38 5.49 -2.54
N ARG A 3 -12.20 5.24 -1.97
CA ARG A 3 -10.93 5.74 -2.51
C ARG A 3 -10.67 5.01 -3.83
N VAL A 4 -10.78 5.73 -4.95
CA VAL A 4 -10.60 5.17 -6.29
C VAL A 4 -9.11 5.02 -6.59
N TYR A 5 -8.67 3.83 -7.02
CA TYR A 5 -7.26 3.51 -7.37
C TYR A 5 -7.01 3.35 -8.87
N HIS A 6 -8.06 3.36 -9.71
CA HIS A 6 -7.99 3.20 -11.17
C HIS A 6 -7.60 1.77 -11.63
N LYS A 7 -7.42 1.59 -12.95
CA LYS A 7 -6.88 0.36 -13.55
C LYS A 7 -5.39 0.23 -13.27
N CYS A 8 -4.93 -1.01 -13.07
CA CYS A 8 -3.53 -1.34 -12.87
C CYS A 8 -2.71 -0.94 -14.11
N HIS A 9 -1.62 -0.21 -13.88
CA HIS A 9 -0.73 0.25 -14.94
C HIS A 9 -0.03 -0.91 -15.68
N PHE A 10 0.21 -2.03 -15.00
CA PHE A 10 0.97 -3.15 -15.55
C PHE A 10 0.11 -4.15 -16.33
N CYS A 11 -1.08 -4.49 -15.82
CA CYS A 11 -1.91 -5.55 -16.40
C CYS A 11 -3.30 -5.10 -16.86
N GLY A 12 -3.67 -3.83 -16.63
CA GLY A 12 -5.02 -3.32 -16.94
C GLY A 12 -6.15 -3.86 -16.04
N GLY A 13 -5.83 -4.70 -15.05
CA GLY A 13 -6.77 -5.24 -14.07
C GLY A 13 -7.38 -4.17 -13.17
N GLU A 14 -8.50 -4.47 -12.52
CA GLU A 14 -9.12 -3.57 -11.55
C GLU A 14 -8.31 -3.53 -10.24
N VAL A 15 -8.07 -2.32 -9.74
CA VAL A 15 -7.41 -2.09 -8.44
C VAL A 15 -8.49 -1.73 -7.42
N VAL A 16 -8.60 -2.54 -6.38
CA VAL A 16 -9.57 -2.36 -5.30
C VAL A 16 -8.87 -1.99 -4.00
N GLU A 17 -9.52 -1.20 -3.16
CA GLU A 17 -9.00 -0.91 -1.83
C GLU A 17 -9.06 -2.16 -0.94
N LYS A 18 -7.92 -2.49 -0.32
CA LYS A 18 -7.80 -3.50 0.74
C LYS A 18 -7.03 -2.91 1.91
N ARG A 19 -7.28 -3.43 3.10
CA ARG A 19 -6.43 -3.19 4.28
C ARG A 19 -5.45 -4.34 4.39
N ILE A 20 -4.16 -4.04 4.38
CA ILE A 20 -3.10 -5.04 4.43
C ILE A 20 -2.09 -4.71 5.52
N THR A 21 -1.29 -5.70 5.90
CA THR A 21 -0.06 -5.48 6.68
C THR A 21 1.08 -5.17 5.73
N VAL A 22 1.84 -4.13 6.05
CA VAL A 22 3.01 -3.69 5.27
C VAL A 22 4.26 -3.93 6.09
N ASP A 23 5.16 -4.72 5.50
CA ASP A 23 6.53 -4.90 5.97
C ASP A 23 7.33 -3.66 5.57
N TYR A 24 7.49 -2.72 6.50
CA TYR A 24 8.28 -1.51 6.26
C TYR A 24 9.76 -1.84 6.47
N ARG A 25 10.50 -1.93 5.38
CA ARG A 25 11.92 -2.32 5.37
C ARG A 25 12.82 -1.16 4.95
N TRP A 26 14.01 -1.13 5.52
CA TRP A 26 15.11 -0.27 5.07
C TRP A 26 16.29 -1.15 4.68
N GLY A 27 16.50 -1.33 3.38
CA GLY A 27 17.40 -2.38 2.89
C GLY A 27 16.91 -3.76 3.33
N ASP A 28 17.79 -4.54 3.92
CA ASP A 28 17.47 -5.88 4.44
C ASP A 28 16.82 -5.85 5.82
N ASP A 29 16.82 -4.72 6.52
CA ASP A 29 16.27 -4.61 7.87
C ASP A 29 14.75 -4.39 7.85
N LEU A 30 14.01 -5.23 8.57
CA LEU A 30 12.59 -5.00 8.85
C LEU A 30 12.49 -4.00 10.00
N ILE A 31 12.02 -2.79 9.71
CA ILE A 31 11.94 -1.70 10.70
C ILE A 31 10.61 -1.77 11.45
N ALA A 32 9.52 -2.04 10.75
CA ALA A 32 8.20 -2.13 11.36
C ALA A 32 7.24 -3.01 10.55
N LEU A 33 6.26 -3.60 11.25
CA LEU A 33 5.05 -4.16 10.65
C LEU A 33 3.90 -3.17 10.87
N ILE A 34 3.40 -2.59 9.79
CA ILE A 34 2.31 -1.61 9.85
C ILE A 34 1.03 -2.31 9.42
N GLU A 35 0.11 -2.51 10.37
CA GLU A 35 -1.16 -3.19 10.13
C GLU A 35 -2.23 -2.24 9.57
N ASN A 36 -3.26 -2.81 8.95
CA ASN A 36 -4.46 -2.11 8.50
C ASN A 36 -4.23 -0.94 7.50
N VAL A 37 -3.14 -1.00 6.73
CA VAL A 37 -2.78 0.04 5.76
C VAL A 37 -3.74 0.00 4.56
N PRO A 38 -4.50 1.08 4.30
CA PRO A 38 -5.37 1.16 3.13
C PRO A 38 -4.52 1.25 1.86
N THR A 39 -4.65 0.24 1.01
CA THR A 39 -3.81 0.02 -0.17
C THR A 39 -4.67 -0.39 -1.35
N GLY A 40 -4.38 0.14 -2.53
CA GLY A 40 -4.97 -0.34 -3.76
C GLY A 40 -4.29 -1.62 -4.19
N VAL A 41 -5.01 -2.73 -4.25
CA VAL A 41 -4.45 -4.00 -4.70
C VAL A 41 -5.12 -4.42 -5.99
N CYS A 42 -4.32 -4.69 -7.03
CA CYS A 42 -4.83 -5.26 -8.25
C CYS A 42 -5.35 -6.68 -7.98
N ASN A 43 -6.61 -6.95 -8.34
CA ASN A 43 -7.21 -8.28 -8.15
C ASN A 43 -6.70 -9.34 -9.13
N VAL A 44 -5.87 -8.96 -10.11
CA VAL A 44 -5.34 -9.88 -11.13
C VAL A 44 -3.89 -10.23 -10.87
N CYS A 45 -3.00 -9.23 -10.80
CA CYS A 45 -1.56 -9.46 -10.62
C CYS A 45 -1.04 -9.24 -9.19
N GLY A 46 -1.86 -8.67 -8.30
CA GLY A 46 -1.45 -8.39 -6.92
C GLY A 46 -0.64 -7.10 -6.73
N GLU A 47 -0.44 -6.29 -7.77
CA GLU A 47 0.26 -5.00 -7.68
C GLU A 47 -0.36 -4.10 -6.60
N ARG A 48 0.50 -3.39 -5.85
CA ARG A 48 0.10 -2.59 -4.70
C ARG A 48 0.37 -1.11 -4.95
N TYR A 49 -0.67 -0.30 -4.80
CA TYR A 49 -0.64 1.14 -4.99
C TYR A 49 -0.88 1.84 -3.64
N PHE A 50 0.11 2.63 -3.22
CA PHE A 50 0.02 3.46 -2.02
C PHE A 50 -0.16 4.92 -2.42
N LYS A 51 -1.13 5.59 -1.79
CA LYS A 51 -1.29 7.04 -1.97
C LYS A 51 -0.19 7.77 -1.21
N ALA A 52 0.20 8.93 -1.71
CA ALA A 52 1.24 9.75 -1.08
C ALA A 52 0.92 10.09 0.40
N GLU A 53 -0.35 10.33 0.74
CA GLU A 53 -0.79 10.55 2.13
C GLU A 53 -0.51 9.34 3.05
N ILE A 54 -0.68 8.12 2.51
CA ILE A 54 -0.49 6.88 3.26
C ILE A 54 0.99 6.59 3.46
N VAL A 55 1.81 6.83 2.43
CA VAL A 55 3.27 6.71 2.55
C VAL A 55 3.82 7.65 3.61
N LYS A 56 3.42 8.93 3.59
CA LYS A 56 3.83 9.91 4.60
C LYS A 56 3.43 9.51 6.02
N GLU A 57 2.24 8.94 6.17
CA GLU A 57 1.78 8.48 7.48
C GLU A 57 2.58 7.25 7.95
N MET A 58 2.88 6.30 7.08
CA MET A 58 3.76 5.17 7.41
C MET A 58 5.14 5.66 7.84
N GLU A 59 5.74 6.62 7.13
CA GLU A 59 7.03 7.22 7.51
C GLU A 59 6.96 7.91 8.88
N ARG A 60 5.86 8.60 9.17
CA ARG A 60 5.63 9.25 10.47
C ARG A 60 5.56 8.22 11.59
N LEU A 61 4.87 7.10 11.38
CA LEU A 61 4.76 6.02 12.38
C LEU A 61 6.12 5.39 12.68
N VAL A 62 6.94 5.16 11.65
CA VAL A 62 8.23 4.47 11.80
C VAL A 62 9.32 5.34 12.43
N ARG A 63 9.24 6.67 12.28
CA ARG A 63 10.23 7.62 12.85
C ARG A 63 9.98 7.98 14.33
N SER A 64 8.96 7.40 14.97
CA SER A 64 8.54 7.73 16.35
C SER A 64 9.37 7.03 17.41
#